data_AF-A0A815UEI3-F1
#
_entry.id   AF-A0A815UEI3-F1
#
_cell.length_a   1.000
_cell.length_b   1.000
_cell.length_c   1.000
_cell.angle_alpha   90.00
_cell.angle_beta   90.00
_cell.angle_gamma   90.00
#
_symmetry.space_group_name_H-M   'P 1'
#
loop_
_entity.id
_entity.type
_entity.pdbx_description
1 polymer ?
#
loop_
_entity_poly.entity_id
_entity_poly.type
_entity_poly.pdbx_seq_one_letter_code
_entity_poly.pdbx_strand_id
1 'polypeptide(L)' 'MGSSKSILKRSMIRGDEIQVLQVYRSRSDIRRHIDPNLVLNEDGDTFVHYASHFAMKTFLRKYLTKAWKRQQQQQQKELS' A
#
# COMPACT_ATOMS: atom_id res chain seq x y z
N MET A 1 -14.63 -0.71 -16.31
CA MET A 1 -14.33 -0.53 -14.86
C MET A 1 -12.82 -0.33 -14.69
N GLY A 2 -12.38 0.69 -13.96
CA GLY A 2 -10.94 1.02 -13.82
C GLY A 2 -10.14 -0.07 -13.10
N SER A 3 -8.82 -0.12 -13.36
CA SER A 3 -7.92 -1.09 -12.73
C SER A 3 -7.94 -0.97 -11.20
N SER A 4 -7.67 -2.06 -10.48
CA SER A 4 -7.65 -2.05 -9.01
C SER A 4 -6.64 -1.04 -8.45
N LYS A 5 -5.51 -0.85 -9.14
CA LYS A 5 -4.53 0.20 -8.85
C LYS A 5 -5.14 1.61 -8.98
N SER A 6 -5.92 1.87 -10.02
CA SER A 6 -6.58 3.17 -10.21
C SER A 6 -7.64 3.45 -9.14
N ILE A 7 -8.37 2.44 -8.69
CA ILE A 7 -9.33 2.56 -7.59
C ILE A 7 -8.58 2.86 -6.30
N LEU A 8 -7.57 2.05 -5.96
CA LEU A 8 -6.75 2.25 -4.76
C LEU A 8 -6.13 3.65 -4.72
N LYS A 9 -5.50 4.10 -5.81
CA LYS A 9 -4.91 5.44 -5.93
C LYS A 9 -5.94 6.54 -5.66
N ARG A 10 -7.14 6.44 -6.25
CA ARG A 10 -8.22 7.41 -5.99
C ARG A 10 -8.67 7.39 -4.54
N SER A 11 -8.82 6.21 -3.92
CA SER A 11 -9.19 6.09 -2.50
C SER A 11 -8.14 6.71 -1.58
N MET A 12 -6.85 6.53 -1.89
CA MET A 12 -5.73 7.14 -1.16
C MET A 12 -5.77 8.66 -1.22
N ILE A 13 -5.91 9.22 -2.43
CA ILE A 13 -5.98 10.68 -2.65
C ILE A 13 -7.18 11.29 -1.93
N ARG A 14 -8.29 10.55 -1.79
CA ARG A 14 -9.51 11.00 -1.11
C ARG A 14 -9.48 10.87 0.42
N GLY A 15 -8.49 10.21 1.00
CA GLY A 15 -8.48 9.99 2.45
C GLY A 15 -9.43 8.88 2.93
N ASP A 16 -9.99 8.04 2.04
CA ASP A 16 -10.98 7.02 2.41
C ASP A 16 -10.31 5.72 2.88
N GLU A 17 -9.90 5.68 4.16
CA GLU A 17 -9.21 4.52 4.75
C GLU A 17 -10.00 3.21 4.60
N ILE A 18 -11.33 3.26 4.69
CA ILE A 18 -12.18 2.06 4.63
C ILE A 18 -12.15 1.48 3.22
N GLN A 19 -12.32 2.31 2.20
CA GLN A 19 -12.23 1.88 0.80
C GLN A 19 -10.81 1.41 0.45
N VAL A 20 -9.77 2.12 0.93
CA VAL A 20 -8.37 1.71 0.79
C VAL A 20 -8.17 0.31 1.36
N LEU A 21 -8.66 0.05 2.59
CA LEU A 21 -8.55 -1.25 3.24
C LEU A 21 -9.34 -2.34 2.50
N GLN A 22 -10.53 -2.03 1.98
CA GLN A 22 -11.35 -2.97 1.23
C GLN A 22 -10.64 -3.41 -0.05
N VAL A 23 -10.10 -2.46 -0.81
CA VAL A 23 -9.34 -2.73 -2.03
C VAL A 23 -8.05 -3.47 -1.70
N TYR A 24 -7.30 -3.04 -0.68
CA TYR A 24 -6.08 -3.69 -0.22
C TYR A 24 -6.30 -5.12 0.28
N ARG A 25 -7.46 -5.45 0.86
CA ARG A 25 -7.76 -6.82 1.33
C ARG A 25 -8.25 -7.72 0.20
N SER A 26 -9.18 -7.22 -0.61
CA SER A 26 -9.86 -8.01 -1.65
C SER A 26 -8.96 -8.42 -2.81
N ARG A 27 -7.92 -7.63 -3.10
CA ARG A 27 -7.08 -7.77 -4.31
C ARG A 27 -5.72 -8.36 -3.96
N SER A 28 -5.47 -9.62 -4.33
CA SER A 28 -4.20 -10.31 -4.07
C SER A 28 -3.05 -9.77 -4.93
N ASP A 29 -3.35 -9.31 -6.14
CA ASP A 29 -2.47 -8.61 -7.08
C ASP A 29 -1.91 -7.33 -6.46
N ILE A 30 -2.77 -6.53 -5.86
CA ILE A 30 -2.39 -5.33 -5.11
C ILE A 30 -1.51 -5.71 -3.93
N ARG A 31 -1.94 -6.67 -3.10
CA ARG A 31 -1.14 -7.06 -1.93
C ARG A 31 0.25 -7.48 -2.35
N ARG A 32 0.40 -8.35 -3.34
CA ARG A 32 1.69 -8.92 -3.77
C ARG A 32 2.64 -7.90 -4.40
N HIS A 33 2.12 -6.85 -5.04
CA HIS A 33 2.91 -5.93 -5.87
C HIS A 33 2.84 -4.46 -5.45
N ILE A 34 2.32 -4.12 -4.26
CA ILE A 34 2.54 -2.76 -3.78
C ILE A 34 4.00 -2.63 -3.39
N ASP A 35 4.73 -1.95 -4.27
CA ASP A 35 6.02 -1.35 -4.01
C ASP A 35 5.85 -0.15 -3.06
N PRO A 36 6.54 -0.12 -1.90
CA PRO A 36 6.55 1.06 -1.02
C PRO A 36 7.07 2.34 -1.64
N ASN A 37 7.83 2.24 -2.72
CA ASN A 37 8.30 3.38 -3.48
C ASN A 37 7.38 3.72 -4.66
N LEU A 38 6.18 3.10 -4.75
CA LEU A 38 5.24 3.44 -5.80
C LEU A 38 4.76 4.89 -5.60
N VAL A 39 5.21 5.74 -6.51
CA VAL A 39 4.80 7.13 -6.63
C VAL A 39 3.39 7.21 -7.20
N LEU A 40 2.54 8.02 -6.55
CA LEU A 40 1.12 8.18 -6.84
C LEU A 40 0.81 9.52 -7.51
N ASN A 41 1.69 10.51 -7.51
CA ASN A 41 1.54 11.78 -8.22
C ASN A 41 2.89 12.28 -8.76
N GLU A 42 2.87 13.42 -9.45
CA GLU A 42 4.08 14.01 -10.03
C GLU A 42 5.04 14.53 -8.96
N ASP A 43 4.53 14.84 -7.76
CA ASP A 43 5.30 15.33 -6.61
C ASP A 43 6.11 14.24 -5.89
N GLY A 44 5.96 12.97 -6.28
CA GLY A 44 6.68 11.85 -5.65
C GLY A 44 5.97 11.24 -4.45
N ASP A 45 4.72 11.61 -4.15
CA ASP A 45 4.00 11.08 -3.00
C ASP A 45 3.68 9.61 -3.16
N THR A 46 3.99 8.85 -2.11
CA THR A 46 3.73 7.41 -2.05
C THR A 46 2.50 7.09 -1.20
N PHE A 47 2.14 5.81 -1.11
CA PHE A 47 1.09 5.36 -0.19
C PHE A 47 1.32 5.82 1.25
N VAL A 48 2.57 5.91 1.71
CA VAL A 48 2.89 6.32 3.09
C VAL A 48 2.63 7.81 3.29
N HIS A 49 2.92 8.65 2.29
CA HIS A 49 2.67 10.08 2.34
C HIS A 49 1.17 10.37 2.52
N TYR A 50 0.34 9.85 1.61
CA TYR A 50 -1.12 10.01 1.68
C TYR A 50 -1.71 9.40 2.96
N ALA A 51 -1.29 8.20 3.34
CA ALA A 51 -1.81 7.55 4.54
C ALA A 51 -1.45 8.34 5.82
N SER A 52 -0.28 8.98 5.86
CA SER A 52 0.13 9.82 6.98
C SER A 52 -0.64 11.14 7.00
N HIS A 53 -0.77 11.80 5.83
CA HIS A 53 -1.53 13.04 5.69
C HIS A 53 -2.98 12.91 6.16
N PHE A 54 -3.65 11.80 5.81
CA PHE A 54 -5.04 11.52 6.20
C PHE A 54 -5.19 10.71 7.49
N ALA A 55 -4.11 10.52 8.26
CA ALA A 55 -4.12 9.76 9.52
C ALA A 55 -4.73 8.34 9.41
N MET A 56 -4.48 7.63 8.31
CA MET A 56 -4.95 6.27 8.05
C MET A 56 -4.14 5.23 8.85
N LYS A 57 -4.26 5.27 10.18
CA LYS A 57 -3.45 4.48 11.13
C LYS A 57 -3.57 2.97 10.89
N THR A 58 -4.77 2.49 10.58
CA THR A 58 -5.02 1.05 10.38
C THR A 58 -4.40 0.56 9.09
N PHE A 59 -4.51 1.35 8.02
CA PHE A 59 -3.85 1.07 6.76
C PHE A 59 -2.32 1.10 6.93
N LEU A 60 -1.75 2.16 7.49
CA LEU A 60 -0.30 2.28 7.75
C LEU A 60 0.24 1.08 8.51
N ARG A 61 -0.39 0.70 9.62
CA ARG A 61 0.03 -0.47 10.41
C ARG A 61 0.04 -1.74 9.56
N LYS A 62 -1.06 -2.04 8.86
CA LYS A 62 -1.17 -3.25 8.03
C LYS A 62 -0.20 -3.24 6.84
N TYR A 63 0.05 -2.06 6.30
CA TYR A 63 0.91 -1.84 5.17
C TYR A 63 2.39 -2.10 5.55
N LEU A 64 2.88 -1.38 6.56
CA LEU A 64 4.26 -1.47 7.03
C LEU A 64 4.58 -2.85 7.62
N THR A 65 3.66 -3.46 8.38
CA THR A 65 3.87 -4.83 8.91
C THR A 65 4.06 -5.85 7.79
N LYS A 66 3.36 -5.71 6.66
CA LYS A 66 3.54 -6.65 5.54
C LYS A 66 4.84 -6.39 4.78
N ALA A 67 5.21 -5.14 4.57
CA ALA A 67 6.47 -4.78 3.93
C ALA A 67 7.65 -5.37 4.71
N TRP A 68 7.67 -5.15 6.04
CA TRP A 68 8.70 -5.69 6.93
C TRP A 68 8.79 -7.23 6.87
N LYS A 69 7.65 -7.93 6.94
CA LYS A 69 7.62 -9.40 6.84
C LYS A 69 8.20 -9.94 5.53
N ARG A 70 8.03 -9.22 4.41
CA ARG A 70 8.61 -9.64 3.12
C ARG A 70 10.11 -9.49 3.10
N GLN A 71 10.61 -8.37 3.60
CA GLN A 71 12.04 -8.12 3.68
C GLN A 71 12.73 -9.21 4.51
N GLN A 72 12.14 -9.60 5.65
CA GLN A 72 12.64 -10.71 6.47
C GLN A 72 12.67 -12.05 5.70
N GLN A 73 11.61 -12.35 4.94
CA GLN A 73 11.57 -13.56 4.12
C GLN A 73 12.59 -13.56 2.97
N GLN A 74 12.90 -12.39 2.40
CA GLN A 74 13.93 -12.25 1.36
C GLN A 74 15.32 -12.48 1.96
N GLN A 75 15.63 -11.85 3.09
CA GLN A 75 16.90 -12.04 3.80
C GLN A 75 17.15 -13.50 4.20
N GLN A 76 16.11 -14.21 4.66
CA GLN A 76 16.24 -15.64 5.02
C GLN A 76 16.55 -16.54 3.82
N LYS A 77 16.04 -16.20 2.62
CA LYS A 77 16.31 -16.97 1.39
C LYS A 77 17.71 -16.74 0.84
N GLU A 78 18.28 -15.55 1.06
CA GLU A 78 19.64 -15.24 0.62
C GLU A 78 20.70 -15.94 1.50
N LEU A 79 20.31 -16.37 2.71
CA LEU A 79 21.17 -17.06 3.67
C LEU A 79 21.05 -18.60 3.63
N SER A 80 20.10 -19.16 2.87
CA SER A 80 19.85 -20.61 2.73
C SER A 80 20.40 -21.15 1.42
#